data_AF-A0A366SJ22-F1
#
_entry.id   AF-A0A366SJ22-F1
#
_cell.length_a   1.000
_cell.length_b   1.000
_cell.length_c   1.000
_cell.angle_alpha   90.00
_cell.angle_beta   90.00
_cell.angle_gamma   90.00
#
_symmetry.space_group_name_H-M   'P 1'
#
loop_
_entity.id
_entity.type
_entity.pdbx_description
1 polymer ?
#
loop_
_entity_poly.entity_id
_entity_poly.type
_entity_poly.pdbx_seq_one_letter_code
_entity_poly.pdbx_strand_id
1 'polypeptide(L)' 'MMKQPIAPLAMPKTGTQHCKQRTKNELLLRCKVGTIELSFFSSLDATQRNEILEKVLAYGTKLE' A
#
# COMPACT_ATOMS: atom_id res chain seq x y z
N MET A 1 15.40 -45.40 -4.40
CA MET A 1 14.84 -44.26 -3.63
C MET A 1 13.32 -44.34 -3.72
N MET A 2 12.63 -44.57 -2.60
CA MET A 2 11.17 -44.63 -2.60
C MET A 2 10.61 -43.21 -2.76
N LYS A 3 9.86 -42.94 -3.84
CA LYS A 3 9.10 -41.69 -3.98
C LYS A 3 7.98 -41.73 -2.92
N GLN A 4 8.10 -40.91 -1.88
CA GLN A 4 7.00 -40.71 -0.94
C GLN A 4 5.81 -40.10 -1.70
N PRO A 5 4.58 -40.59 -1.49
CA PRO A 5 3.41 -39.97 -2.11
C PRO A 5 3.21 -38.56 -1.55
N ILE A 6 2.87 -37.60 -2.41
CA ILE A 6 2.46 -36.26 -1.99
C ILE A 6 1.09 -36.39 -1.33
N ALA A 7 1.07 -36.65 -0.03
CA ALA A 7 -0.13 -36.59 0.77
C ALA A 7 -0.38 -35.14 1.21
N PRO A 8 -1.63 -34.63 1.17
CA PRO A 8 -1.94 -33.33 1.74
C PRO A 8 -1.60 -33.36 3.23
N LEU A 9 -0.62 -32.55 3.64
CA LEU A 9 -0.39 -32.29 5.05
C LEU A 9 -1.67 -31.64 5.60
N ALA A 10 -2.22 -32.20 6.67
CA ALA A 10 -3.42 -31.68 7.31
C ALA A 10 -3.21 -30.18 7.57
N MET A 11 -3.95 -29.33 6.85
CA MET A 11 -3.83 -27.88 7.01
C MET A 11 -4.07 -27.54 8.48
N PRO A 12 -3.19 -26.74 9.12
CA PRO A 12 -3.42 -26.31 10.48
C PRO A 12 -4.77 -25.57 10.52
N LYS A 13 -5.72 -26.13 11.29
CA LYS A 13 -7.07 -25.57 11.48
C LYS A 13 -7.07 -24.17 12.11
N THR A 14 -5.90 -23.69 12.52
CA THR A 14 -5.65 -22.40 13.15
C THR A 14 -5.16 -21.32 12.19
N GLY A 15 -4.91 -21.64 10.90
CA GLY A 15 -4.43 -20.67 9.91
C GLY A 15 -5.50 -19.76 9.29
N THR A 16 -6.78 -19.99 9.56
CA THR A 16 -7.91 -19.20 9.04
C THR A 16 -8.43 -18.16 10.03
N GLN A 17 -7.81 -18.02 11.20
CA GLN A 17 -8.10 -16.90 12.08
C GLN A 17 -7.41 -15.64 11.56
N HIS A 18 -8.11 -15.00 10.63
CA HIS A 18 -7.98 -13.59 10.34
C HIS A 18 -6.54 -13.16 10.04
N CYS A 19 -6.12 -13.29 8.78
CA CYS A 19 -5.39 -12.17 8.20
C CYS A 19 -6.33 -10.98 8.38
N LYS A 20 -6.18 -10.26 9.51
CA LYS A 20 -7.05 -9.14 9.91
C LYS A 20 -7.17 -8.31 8.66
N GLN A 21 -8.39 -8.26 8.12
CA GLN A 21 -8.73 -7.58 6.88
C GLN A 21 -7.98 -6.25 6.92
N ARG A 22 -6.85 -6.18 6.17
CA ARG A 22 -5.99 -5.00 6.22
C ARG A 22 -6.92 -3.85 5.92
N THR A 23 -7.03 -2.90 6.85
CA THR A 23 -7.86 -1.72 6.71
C THR A 23 -7.65 -1.22 5.29
N LYS A 24 -8.70 -1.23 4.47
CA LYS A 24 -8.54 -0.95 3.04
C LYS A 24 -7.87 0.41 2.95
N ASN A 25 -6.66 0.43 2.40
CA ASN A 25 -5.98 1.68 2.13
C ASN A 25 -6.66 2.30 0.91
N GLU A 26 -7.74 3.01 1.15
CA GLU A 26 -8.62 3.55 0.12
C GLU A 26 -8.02 4.82 -0.45
N LEU A 27 -8.16 5.01 -1.75
CA LEU A 27 -7.79 6.26 -2.39
C LEU A 27 -8.80 7.33 -1.98
N LEU A 28 -8.33 8.37 -1.30
CA LEU A 28 -9.14 9.51 -0.87
C LEU A 28 -9.31 10.53 -1.98
N LEU A 29 -8.21 10.85 -2.68
CA LEU A 29 -8.20 11.91 -3.69
C LEU A 29 -7.11 11.64 -4.72
N ARG A 30 -7.38 12.01 -5.98
CA ARG A 30 -6.39 12.08 -7.04
C ARG A 30 -6.46 13.47 -7.67
N CYS A 31 -5.32 14.13 -7.83
CA CYS A 31 -5.26 15.43 -8.49
C CYS A 31 -4.02 15.52 -9.39
N LYS A 32 -4.07 16.47 -10.32
CA LYS A 32 -3.00 16.73 -11.27
C LYS A 32 -2.55 18.19 -11.12
N VAL A 33 -1.26 18.41 -10.93
CA VAL A 33 -0.62 19.72 -10.80
C VAL A 33 0.42 19.84 -11.90
N GLY A 34 0.08 20.54 -12.99
CA GLY A 34 0.91 20.60 -14.19
C GLY A 34 1.13 19.21 -14.80
N THR A 35 2.38 18.76 -14.83
CA THR A 35 2.78 17.42 -15.29
C THR A 35 2.77 16.36 -14.19
N ILE A 36 2.62 16.76 -12.92
CA ILE A 36 2.69 15.87 -11.77
C ILE A 36 1.30 15.33 -11.45
N GLU A 37 1.20 14.02 -11.27
CA GLU A 37 -0.01 13.35 -10.81
C GLU A 37 0.15 12.86 -9.37
N LEU A 38 -0.80 13.22 -8.51
CA LEU A 38 -0.76 12.96 -7.07
C LEU A 38 -1.96 12.11 -6.66
N SER A 39 -1.71 11.10 -5.83
CA SER A 39 -2.72 10.20 -5.27
C SER A 39 -2.61 10.15 -3.74
N PHE A 40 -3.70 10.44 -3.05
CA PHE A 40 -3.78 10.47 -1.58
C PHE A 40 -4.56 9.27 -1.08
N PHE A 41 -3.99 8.58 -0.10
CA PHE A 41 -4.53 7.36 0.45
C PHE A 41 -4.94 7.53 1.91
N SER A 42 -5.96 6.78 2.35
CA SER A 42 -6.58 6.90 3.67
C SER A 42 -5.66 6.49 4.82
N SER A 43 -4.59 5.74 4.53
CA SER A 43 -3.57 5.39 5.51
C SER A 43 -2.69 6.56 5.95
N LEU A 44 -2.68 7.68 5.21
CA LEU A 44 -1.84 8.83 5.52
C LEU A 44 -2.62 9.87 6.31
N ASP A 45 -2.10 10.27 7.46
CA ASP A 45 -2.66 11.38 8.21
C ASP A 45 -2.43 12.72 7.49
N ALA A 46 -3.05 13.80 7.98
CA ALA A 46 -2.95 15.11 7.34
C ALA A 46 -1.52 15.67 7.36
N THR A 47 -0.77 15.46 8.43
CA THR A 47 0.60 15.94 8.59
C THR A 47 1.52 15.24 7.59
N GLN A 48 1.45 13.91 7.51
CA GLN A 48 2.21 13.13 6.54
C GLN A 48 1.90 13.54 5.09
N ARG A 49 0.62 13.75 4.77
CA ARG A 49 0.22 14.21 3.43
C ARG A 49 0.81 15.58 3.09
N ASN A 50 0.78 16.51 4.03
CA ASN A 50 1.33 17.86 3.83
C ASN A 50 2.85 17.82 3.64
N GLU A 51 3.58 17.06 4.46
CA GLU A 51 5.04 16.96 4.33
C GLU A 51 5.45 16.33 2.98
N ILE A 52 4.73 15.29 2.54
CA ILE A 52 4.95 14.68 1.22
C ILE A 52 4.70 15.71 0.12
N LEU A 53 3.59 16.45 0.20
CA LEU A 53 3.25 17.48 -0.79
C LEU A 53 4.32 18.56 -0.88
N GLU A 54 4.78 19.09 0.26
CA GLU A 54 5.84 20.11 0.29
C GLU A 54 7.11 19.62 -0.40
N LYS A 55 7.54 18.37 -0.14
CA LYS A 55 8.73 17.78 -0.75
C LYS A 55 8.57 17.53 -2.24
N VAL A 56 7.43 17.00 -2.68
CA VAL A 56 7.18 16.70 -4.10
C VAL A 56 7.09 17.98 -4.92
N LEU A 57 6.38 18.99 -4.41
CA LEU A 57 6.28 20.29 -5.08
C LEU A 57 7.62 21.01 -5.12
N ALA A 58 8.42 20.95 -4.05
CA ALA A 58 9.77 21.51 -4.02
C ALA A 58 10.77 20.80 -4.95
N TYR A 59 10.52 19.53 -5.31
CA TYR A 59 11.34 18.82 -6.29
C TYR A 59 11.01 19.28 -7.72
N GLY A 60 9.73 19.48 -8.03
CA GLY A 60 9.29 19.96 -9.34
C GLY A 60 9.82 21.35 -9.69
N THR A 61 9.93 22.25 -8.71
CA THR A 61 10.44 23.62 -8.91
C THR A 61 11.96 23.71 -9.07
N LYS A 62 12.73 22.66 -8.72
CA LYS A 62 14.19 22.62 -8.92
C LYS A 62 14.62 22.18 -10.32
N LEU A 63 13.67 21.77 -11.14
CA LEU A 63 13.88 21.29 -12.51
C LEU A 63 13.66 22.39 -13.58
N GLU A 64 13.33 23.61 -13.16
CA GLU A 64 13.30 24.82 -14.01
C GLU A 64 14.59 25.63 -13.92
#